data_AF-F8PFX8-F1
#
_entry.id   AF-F8PFX8-F1
#
_cell.length_a   1.000
_cell.length_b   1.000
_cell.length_c   1.000
_cell.angle_alpha   90.00
_cell.angle_beta   90.00
_cell.angle_gamma   90.00
#
_symmetry.space_group_name_H-M   'P 1'
#
loop_
_entity.id
_entity.type
_entity.pdbx_description
1 polymer ?
#
loop_
_entity_poly.entity_id
_entity_poly.type
_entity_poly.pdbx_seq_one_letter_code
_entity_poly.pdbx_strand_id
1 'polypeptide(L)'
;MYLFPYIKLNVSIPIYKIDGTLNVRGCIMHKCSFVVEYQGHREWVTAEATQLGKINLILGWTWLFKHNPEINWQTGVITLSCCP
;
A
#
# COMPACT_ATOMS: atom_id res chain seq x y z
N MET A 1 -1.71 -0.71 19.59
CA MET A 1 -0.40 -0.33 18.99
C MET A 1 0.10 -1.56 18.24
N TYR A 2 -0.06 -1.61 16.92
CA TYR A 2 0.43 -2.74 16.12
C TYR A 2 1.92 -2.56 15.88
N LEU A 3 2.75 -3.43 16.46
CA LEU A 3 4.19 -3.44 16.21
C LEU A 3 4.42 -4.09 14.85
N PHE A 4 4.47 -3.26 13.83
CA PHE A 4 4.89 -3.63 12.50
C PHE A 4 6.43 -3.68 12.46
N PRO A 5 7.07 -4.85 12.27
CA PRO A 5 8.52 -4.90 12.15
C PRO A 5 8.92 -4.22 10.84
N TYR A 6 9.55 -3.05 10.94
CA TYR A 6 10.15 -2.39 9.79
C TYR A 6 11.45 -3.10 9.42
N ILE A 7 11.52 -3.59 8.18
CA ILE A 7 12.70 -4.18 7.60
C ILE A 7 13.35 -3.13 6.70
N LYS A 8 14.62 -2.80 6.95
CA LYS A 8 15.36 -1.85 6.12
C LYS A 8 15.56 -2.42 4.70
N LEU A 9 15.40 -1.57 3.70
CA LEU A 9 15.68 -1.90 2.30
C LEU A 9 17.19 -1.84 2.04
N ASN A 10 17.69 -2.74 1.19
CA ASN A 10 19.09 -2.72 0.74
C ASN A 10 19.39 -1.49 -0.12
N VAL A 11 18.39 -1.01 -0.86
CA VAL A 11 18.46 0.18 -1.71
C VAL A 11 17.25 1.05 -1.42
N SER A 12 17.47 2.34 -1.16
CA SER A 12 16.38 3.29 -0.94
C SER A 12 15.64 3.59 -2.23
N ILE A 13 14.31 3.65 -2.19
CA ILE A 13 13.48 3.92 -3.37
C ILE A 13 13.11 5.41 -3.38
N PRO A 14 13.59 6.22 -4.34
CA PRO A 14 13.18 7.62 -4.44
C PRO A 14 11.70 7.72 -4.84
N ILE A 15 10.94 8.56 -4.14
CA ILE A 15 9.54 8.85 -4.49
C ILE A 15 9.51 10.15 -5.27
N TYR A 16 8.99 10.09 -6.48
CA TYR A 16 8.74 11.26 -7.31
C TYR A 16 7.25 11.61 -7.28
N LYS A 17 6.96 12.90 -7.24
CA LYS A 17 5.61 13.43 -7.50
C LYS A 17 5.31 13.34 -8.99
N ILE A 18 4.05 13.60 -9.34
CA ILE A 18 3.57 13.63 -10.74
C ILE A 18 4.33 14.68 -11.57
N ASP A 19 4.76 15.79 -10.94
CA ASP A 19 5.55 16.84 -11.58
C ASP A 19 7.04 16.48 -11.77
N GLY A 20 7.45 15.25 -11.41
CA GLY A 20 8.83 14.78 -11.52
C GLY A 20 9.74 15.26 -10.38
N THR A 21 9.26 16.10 -9.46
CA THR A 21 10.06 16.52 -8.30
C THR A 21 10.12 15.43 -7.24
N LEU A 22 11.22 15.38 -6.50
CA LEU A 22 11.33 14.48 -5.35
C LEU A 22 10.30 14.85 -4.29
N ASN A 23 9.69 13.82 -3.70
CA ASN A 23 8.81 14.01 -2.57
C ASN A 23 9.61 14.61 -1.39
N VAL A 24 9.07 15.66 -0.76
CA VAL A 24 9.71 16.39 0.35
C VAL A 24 10.07 15.46 1.51
N ARG A 25 9.34 14.34 1.64
CA ARG A 25 9.55 13.34 2.67
C ARG A 25 10.59 12.26 2.33
N GLY A 26 11.29 12.41 1.20
CA GLY A 26 12.46 11.62 0.84
C GLY A 26 12.16 10.25 0.21
N CYS A 27 13.13 9.35 0.34
CA CYS A 27 13.09 7.98 -0.20
C CYS A 27 12.43 7.00 0.79
N ILE A 28 11.85 5.94 0.26
CA ILE A 28 11.43 4.78 1.05
C ILE A 28 12.69 4.02 1.48
N MET A 29 12.84 3.82 2.78
CA MET A 29 13.98 3.11 3.36
C MET A 29 13.60 1.80 4.04
N HIS A 30 12.31 1.56 4.27
CA HIS A 30 11.83 0.40 4.99
C HIS A 30 10.65 -0.22 4.26
N LYS A 31 10.43 -1.51 4.51
CA LYS A 31 9.21 -2.23 4.18
C LYS A 31 8.63 -2.87 5.44
N CYS A 32 7.36 -3.20 5.41
CA CYS A 32 6.73 -3.98 6.45
C CYS A 32 5.79 -5.02 5.85
N SER A 33 5.75 -6.20 6.45
CA SER A 33 4.80 -7.25 6.11
C SER A 33 3.73 -7.36 7.19
N PHE A 34 2.48 -7.41 6.77
CA PHE A 34 1.32 -7.51 7.65
C PHE A 34 0.14 -8.17 6.96
N VAL A 35 -0.86 -8.55 7.75
CA VAL A 35 -2.10 -9.10 7.24
C VAL A 35 -3.09 -7.96 6.98
N VAL A 36 -3.62 -7.91 5.76
CA VAL A 36 -4.77 -7.08 5.41
C VAL A 36 -6.01 -7.96 5.52
N GLU A 37 -7.05 -7.45 6.19
CA GLU A 37 -8.35 -8.08 6.27
C GLU A 37 -9.42 -7.08 5.83
N TYR A 38 -10.26 -7.49 4.88
CA TYR A 38 -11.35 -6.68 4.35
C TYR A 38 -12.49 -7.56 3.85
N GLN A 39 -13.69 -7.38 4.40
CA GLN A 39 -14.91 -8.13 4.01
C GLN A 39 -14.71 -9.67 3.96
N GLY A 40 -13.96 -10.23 4.92
CA GLY A 40 -13.66 -11.67 4.97
C GLY A 40 -12.51 -12.12 4.06
N HIS A 41 -12.00 -11.28 3.16
CA HIS A 41 -10.74 -11.52 2.48
C HIS A 41 -9.58 -11.22 3.42
N ARG A 42 -8.59 -12.12 3.47
CA ARG A 42 -7.43 -12.02 4.34
C ARG A 42 -6.17 -12.43 3.59
N GLU A 43 -5.19 -11.56 3.51
CA GLU A 43 -3.93 -11.85 2.81
C GLU A 43 -2.72 -11.22 3.50
N TRP A 44 -1.55 -11.80 3.25
CA TRP A 44 -0.27 -11.20 3.64
C TRP A 44 0.21 -10.22 2.58
N VAL A 45 0.41 -8.97 2.98
CA VAL A 45 0.94 -7.91 2.12
C VAL A 45 2.30 -7.48 2.65
N THR A 46 3.24 -7.23 1.73
CA THR A 46 4.48 -6.50 2.04
C THR A 46 4.37 -5.13 1.39
N ALA A 47 4.40 -4.07 2.19
CA ALA A 47 4.27 -2.70 1.73
C ALA A 47 5.53 -1.89 2.03
N GLU A 48 5.83 -0.95 1.16
CA GLU A 48 6.83 0.08 1.37
C GLU A 48 6.37 1.07 2.46
N ALA A 49 7.22 1.31 3.45
CA ALA A 49 6.91 2.17 4.57
C ALA A 49 7.37 3.61 4.31
N THR A 50 6.41 4.53 4.37
CA THR A 50 6.65 5.97 4.26
C THR A 50 5.68 6.75 5.16
N GLN A 51 5.95 8.03 5.37
CA GLN A 51 5.11 8.89 6.19
C GLN A 51 3.90 9.38 5.38
N LEU A 52 2.78 8.66 5.48
CA LEU A 52 1.53 8.94 4.76
C LEU A 52 0.60 9.96 5.43
N GLY A 53 0.98 10.50 6.60
CA GLY A 53 0.13 11.43 7.34
C GLY A 53 -1.07 10.73 7.98
N LYS A 54 -2.30 11.09 7.60
CA LYS A 54 -3.54 10.49 8.12
C LYS A 54 -3.94 9.19 7.42
N ILE A 55 -3.28 8.84 6.32
CA ILE A 55 -3.58 7.64 5.54
C ILE A 55 -2.76 6.48 6.13
N ASN A 56 -3.42 5.36 6.42
CA ASN A 56 -2.75 4.19 7.01
C ASN A 56 -2.10 3.29 5.94
N LEU A 57 -2.73 3.14 4.78
CA LEU A 57 -2.30 2.26 3.71
C LEU A 57 -2.76 2.83 2.36
N ILE A 58 -1.89 2.73 1.35
CA ILE A 58 -2.24 2.98 -0.04
C ILE A 58 -2.06 1.66 -0.80
N LEU A 59 -3.14 1.19 -1.42
CA LEU A 59 -3.08 0.05 -2.33
C LEU A 59 -2.78 0.58 -3.74
N GLY A 60 -1.60 0.25 -4.23
CA GLY A 60 -1.13 0.69 -5.54
C GLY A 60 -1.73 -0.09 -6.70
N TRP A 61 -1.35 0.30 -7.91
CA TRP A 61 -1.78 -0.35 -9.15
C TRP A 61 -1.49 -1.84 -9.18
N THR A 62 -0.34 -2.29 -8.68
CA THR A 62 0.03 -3.72 -8.66
C THR A 62 -0.94 -4.57 -7.85
N TRP A 63 -1.43 -4.04 -6.73
CA TRP A 63 -2.44 -4.69 -5.92
C TRP A 63 -3.79 -4.72 -6.65
N LEU A 64 -4.23 -3.59 -7.20
CA LEU A 64 -5.48 -3.50 -7.95
C LEU A 64 -5.49 -4.43 -9.17
N PHE A 65 -4.38 -4.52 -9.89
CA PHE A 65 -4.23 -5.40 -11.05
C PHE A 65 -4.31 -6.87 -10.67
N LYS A 66 -3.64 -7.28 -9.58
CA LYS A 66 -3.66 -8.66 -9.09
C LYS A 66 -5.06 -9.11 -8.67
N HIS A 67 -5.77 -8.27 -7.93
CA HIS A 67 -7.07 -8.64 -7.35
C HIS A 67 -8.26 -8.31 -8.27
N ASN A 68 -8.04 -7.45 -9.28
CA ASN A 68 -9.04 -6.97 -10.24
C ASN A 68 -10.44 -6.74 -9.61
N PRO A 69 -10.55 -5.93 -8.55
CA PRO A 69 -11.81 -5.79 -7.83
C PRO A 69 -12.82 -4.95 -8.60
N GLU A 70 -14.09 -5.13 -8.26
CA GLU A 70 -15.13 -4.18 -8.62
C GLU A 70 -15.07 -2.99 -7.65
N ILE A 71 -14.95 -1.77 -8.18
CA ILE A 71 -14.84 -0.55 -7.38
C ILE A 71 -16.04 0.35 -7.67
N ASN A 72 -16.85 0.59 -6.65
CA ASN A 72 -17.86 1.62 -6.68
C ASN A 72 -17.22 2.96 -6.28
N TRP A 73 -16.84 3.76 -7.27
CA TRP A 73 -16.15 5.04 -7.06
C TRP A 73 -16.98 6.12 -6.34
N GLN A 74 -18.31 6.02 -6.36
CA GLN A 74 -19.18 6.98 -5.67
C GLN A 74 -19.26 6.72 -4.17
N THR A 75 -19.28 5.44 -3.78
CA THR A 75 -19.42 5.03 -2.37
C THR A 75 -18.09 4.65 -1.73
N GLY A 76 -17.07 4.38 -2.54
CA GLY A 76 -15.78 3.85 -2.09
C GLY A 76 -15.79 2.36 -1.76
N VAL A 77 -16.89 1.64 -2.02
CA VAL A 77 -16.98 0.20 -1.77
C VAL A 77 -16.16 -0.56 -2.80
N ILE A 78 -15.29 -1.43 -2.31
CA ILE A 78 -14.53 -2.40 -3.10
C ILE A 78 -15.14 -3.78 -2.87
N THR A 79 -15.38 -4.53 -3.94
CA THR A 79 -15.85 -5.92 -3.91
C THR A 79 -14.78 -6.83 -4.53
N LEU A 80 -14.37 -7.85 -3.79
CA LEU A 80 -13.31 -8.78 -4.15
C LEU A 80 -13.89 -10.10 -4.71
N SER A 81 -14.68 -10.00 -5.78
CA SER A 81 -15.39 -11.14 -6.41
C SER A 81 -14.47 -12.11 -7.16
N CYS A 82 -13.26 -11.66 -7.54
CA CYS A 82 -12.29 -12.42 -8.34
C CYS A 82 -10.96 -12.65 -7.62
N CYS A 83 -10.92 -12.54 -6.28
CA CYS A 83 -9.67 -12.74 -5.55
C CYS A 83 -9.09 -14.16 -5.80
N PRO A 84 -7.79 -14.28 -6.07
CA PRO A 84 -7.11 -15.56 -6.20
C PRO A 84 -7.04 -16.35 -4.89
#